data_AF-A0AAW1PWZ6-F1
#
_entry.id   AF-A0AAW1PWZ6-F1
#
_cell.length_a   1.000
_cell.length_b   1.000
_cell.length_c   1.000
_cell.angle_alpha   90.00
_cell.angle_beta   90.00
_cell.angle_gamma   90.00
#
_symmetry.space_group_name_H-M   'P 1'
#
loop_
_entity.id
_entity.type
_entity.pdbx_description
1 polymer ?
#
loop_
_entity_poly.entity_id
_entity_poly.type
_entity_poly.pdbx_seq_one_letter_code
_entity_poly.pdbx_strand_id
1 'polypeptide(L)'
;MWSAPIRLNPRCLALDFRDGRKSARLLTSHHPAVLFQALRRTSPSIGTGMATKTSASSPASLSKREFRFSYFTPIYDQTVAFYRDSLKLPLVDSWDRNPSDKGSCFRAASGLIEVLTVPLPGESTEHLWDDRPPQGVFVVMEVDNVEAMYRQAVAQGLPIKHKLAKQSWGHETFSLVEPNGLVIYMFSHLPPDAVPAAEQG
;
A
#
# COMPACT_ATOMS: atom_id res chain seq x y z
N MET A 1 28.46 27.04 31.90
CA MET A 1 27.18 27.57 32.40
C MET A 1 26.92 28.87 31.65
N TRP A 2 25.96 28.89 30.72
CA TRP A 2 25.28 30.06 30.14
C TRP A 2 24.17 29.50 29.23
N SER A 3 22.92 29.90 29.46
CA SER A 3 21.76 29.45 28.68
C SER A 3 21.19 30.64 27.92
N ALA A 4 20.94 30.50 26.61
CA ALA A 4 20.24 31.50 25.83
C ALA A 4 18.72 31.19 25.82
N PRO A 5 17.83 32.19 26.01
CA PRO A 5 16.39 31.98 26.03
C PRO A 5 15.80 31.96 24.61
N ILE A 6 14.96 30.96 24.32
CA ILE A 6 14.15 30.92 23.10
C ILE A 6 12.96 31.87 23.26
N ARG A 7 12.75 32.76 22.27
CA ARG A 7 11.58 33.65 22.22
C ARG A 7 10.36 32.89 21.72
N LEU A 8 9.28 32.89 22.50
CA LEU A 8 7.93 32.53 22.03
C LEU A 8 7.20 33.78 21.54
N ASN A 9 6.52 33.69 20.40
CA ASN A 9 5.74 34.77 19.80
C ASN A 9 4.25 34.64 20.18
N PRO A 10 3.65 35.57 20.94
CA PRO A 10 2.28 35.43 21.41
C PRO A 10 1.27 36.12 20.49
N ARG A 11 0.36 35.37 19.87
CA ARG A 11 -0.89 35.93 19.34
C ARG A 11 -2.12 35.08 19.65
N CYS A 12 -2.91 35.64 20.56
CA CYS A 12 -4.37 35.60 20.63
C CYS A 12 -5.07 34.23 20.58
N LEU A 13 -5.48 33.77 21.76
CA LEU A 13 -6.86 33.28 21.96
C LEU A 13 -7.29 33.63 23.38
N ALA A 14 -8.17 34.63 23.51
CA ALA A 14 -8.89 34.87 24.75
C ALA A 14 -10.05 33.87 24.84
N LEU A 15 -10.06 33.04 25.88
CA LEU A 15 -11.17 32.17 26.19
C LEU A 15 -12.05 32.87 27.24
N ASP A 16 -13.16 33.45 26.78
CA ASP A 16 -14.21 33.95 27.67
C ASP A 16 -15.07 32.78 28.15
N PHE A 17 -15.16 32.59 29.46
CA PHE A 17 -15.72 31.38 30.07
C PHE A 17 -17.09 31.66 30.68
N ARG A 18 -18.14 31.52 29.86
CA ARG A 18 -19.54 31.56 30.31
C ARG A 18 -20.37 30.41 29.77
N ASP A 19 -21.11 29.77 30.67
CA ASP A 19 -22.26 28.89 30.45
C ASP A 19 -22.12 27.72 29.46
N GLY A 20 -21.24 26.78 29.78
CA GLY A 20 -21.67 25.45 30.25
C GLY A 20 -22.60 24.57 29.39
N ARG A 21 -22.91 24.90 28.13
CA ARG A 21 -23.80 24.10 27.26
C ARG A 21 -23.24 23.97 25.84
N LYS A 22 -22.78 22.77 25.49
CA LYS A 22 -22.51 22.39 24.10
C LYS A 22 -23.84 22.18 23.38
N SER A 23 -24.09 22.94 22.31
CA SER A 23 -25.10 22.61 21.31
C SER A 23 -24.45 22.64 19.92
N ALA A 24 -24.54 21.54 19.19
CA ALA A 24 -24.00 21.44 17.84
C ALA A 24 -25.11 21.81 16.83
N ARG A 25 -24.88 22.85 16.02
CA ARG A 25 -25.72 23.13 14.85
C ARG A 25 -25.08 22.51 13.62
N LEU A 26 -25.85 21.65 12.94
CA LEU A 26 -25.52 21.14 11.62
C LEU A 26 -25.65 22.27 10.59
N LEU A 27 -24.63 22.53 9.78
CA LEU A 27 -24.71 23.43 8.64
C LEU A 27 -24.71 22.61 7.36
N THR A 28 -25.89 22.47 6.74
CA THR A 28 -26.09 21.80 5.44
C THR A 28 -26.02 22.83 4.31
N SER A 29 -24.95 22.83 3.51
CA SER A 29 -24.91 23.58 2.24
C SER A 29 -25.64 22.82 1.13
N HIS A 30 -26.36 23.56 0.29
CA HIS A 30 -27.31 23.02 -0.70
C HIS A 30 -26.71 22.88 -2.12
N HIS A 31 -27.46 22.14 -2.95
CA HIS A 31 -27.36 21.86 -4.40
C HIS A 31 -27.29 23.13 -5.30
N PRO A 32 -27.05 23.06 -6.65
CA PRO A 32 -27.60 22.11 -7.67
C PRO A 32 -26.52 21.42 -8.54
N ALA A 33 -26.71 20.28 -9.24
CA ALA A 33 -27.80 19.76 -10.08
C ALA A 33 -27.89 20.39 -11.49
N VAL A 34 -27.43 19.67 -12.51
CA VAL A 34 -27.70 19.96 -13.94
C VAL A 34 -28.25 18.71 -14.61
N LEU A 35 -29.38 18.89 -15.30
CA LEU A 35 -30.18 17.86 -15.95
C LEU A 35 -30.05 17.98 -17.47
N PHE A 36 -29.88 16.86 -18.18
CA PHE A 36 -30.12 16.79 -19.62
C PHE A 36 -31.03 15.61 -19.95
N GLN A 37 -32.17 15.91 -20.59
CA GLN A 37 -33.06 14.95 -21.23
C GLN A 37 -33.27 15.34 -22.70
N ALA A 38 -33.14 14.38 -23.62
CA ALA A 38 -33.71 14.32 -24.97
C ALA A 38 -33.04 13.12 -25.68
N LEU A 39 -33.69 12.27 -26.48
CA LEU A 39 -35.09 12.14 -26.90
C LEU A 39 -35.33 10.65 -27.24
N ARG A 40 -36.53 10.11 -27.01
CA ARG A 40 -36.94 8.81 -27.57
C ARG A 40 -37.46 9.00 -29.00
N ARG A 41 -37.12 8.08 -29.92
CA ARG A 41 -37.86 7.83 -31.18
C ARG A 41 -38.04 6.33 -31.39
N THR A 42 -39.01 5.98 -32.24
CA THR A 42 -39.74 4.71 -32.26
C THR A 42 -39.18 3.66 -33.24
N SER A 43 -39.49 2.39 -32.94
CA SER A 43 -39.39 1.18 -33.81
C SER A 43 -40.31 1.28 -35.06
N PRO A 44 -40.37 0.32 -36.04
CA PRO A 44 -40.03 -1.12 -36.05
C PRO A 44 -39.02 -1.49 -37.20
N SER A 45 -38.88 -2.70 -37.79
CA SER A 45 -39.64 -3.98 -37.78
C SER A 45 -38.83 -5.20 -38.27
N ILE A 46 -39.17 -6.41 -37.76
CA ILE A 46 -39.14 -7.75 -38.40
C ILE A 46 -37.80 -8.28 -38.99
N GLY A 47 -37.36 -9.43 -38.49
CA GLY A 47 -36.31 -10.26 -39.10
C GLY A 47 -36.28 -11.66 -38.47
N THR A 48 -36.99 -12.63 -39.07
CA THR A 48 -37.04 -14.02 -38.60
C THR A 48 -35.73 -14.73 -38.93
N GLY A 49 -35.01 -15.18 -37.89
CA GLY A 49 -33.82 -16.01 -38.04
C GLY A 49 -33.59 -16.88 -36.81
N MET A 50 -33.91 -18.17 -36.90
CA MET A 50 -33.50 -19.16 -35.90
C MET A 50 -32.00 -19.42 -36.04
N ALA A 51 -31.19 -18.57 -35.44
CA ALA A 51 -29.83 -18.92 -35.06
C ALA A 51 -29.88 -19.60 -33.69
N THR A 52 -29.43 -20.85 -33.61
CA THR A 52 -29.19 -21.55 -32.34
C THR A 52 -28.14 -20.78 -31.55
N LYS A 53 -28.61 -19.95 -30.62
CA LYS A 53 -27.76 -19.07 -29.82
C LYS A 53 -27.07 -19.92 -28.76
N THR A 54 -25.92 -20.50 -29.12
CA THR A 54 -24.98 -21.10 -28.17
C THR A 54 -24.54 -19.98 -27.23
N SER A 55 -25.24 -19.87 -26.10
CA SER A 55 -24.96 -18.91 -25.05
C SER A 55 -23.68 -19.33 -24.36
N ALA A 56 -22.53 -18.95 -24.92
CA ALA A 56 -21.30 -18.86 -24.17
C ALA A 56 -21.59 -17.96 -22.96
N SER A 57 -21.63 -18.55 -21.77
CA SER A 57 -21.82 -17.81 -20.53
C SER A 57 -20.67 -16.81 -20.44
N SER A 58 -20.98 -15.53 -20.60
CA SER A 58 -20.00 -14.47 -20.37
C SER A 58 -19.36 -14.71 -19.01
N PRO A 59 -18.01 -14.77 -18.90
CA PRO A 59 -17.38 -14.89 -17.60
C PRO A 59 -17.90 -13.75 -16.72
N ALA A 60 -18.39 -14.10 -15.53
CA ALA A 60 -19.01 -13.14 -14.63
C ALA A 60 -18.05 -11.96 -14.43
N SER A 61 -18.57 -10.72 -14.52
CA SER A 61 -17.75 -9.53 -14.30
C SER A 61 -17.17 -9.61 -12.89
N LEU A 62 -15.88 -9.93 -12.77
CA LEU A 62 -15.22 -9.99 -11.48
C LEU A 62 -15.29 -8.60 -10.86
N SER A 63 -15.96 -8.51 -9.71
CA SER A 63 -15.96 -7.31 -8.88
C SER A 63 -14.51 -6.86 -8.67
N LYS A 64 -14.24 -5.55 -8.67
CA LYS A 64 -12.90 -5.02 -8.35
C LYS A 64 -12.40 -5.66 -7.05
N ARG A 65 -11.20 -6.25 -7.10
CA ARG A 65 -10.48 -6.83 -5.95
C ARG A 65 -9.12 -6.16 -5.84
N GLU A 66 -8.60 -6.12 -4.63
CA GLU A 66 -7.26 -5.63 -4.32
C GLU A 66 -6.59 -6.63 -3.37
N PHE A 67 -5.27 -6.80 -3.52
CA PHE A 67 -4.44 -7.54 -2.58
C PHE A 67 -3.51 -6.57 -1.86
N ARG A 68 -3.50 -6.62 -0.53
CA ARG A 68 -2.76 -5.71 0.33
C ARG A 68 -2.13 -6.50 1.48
N PHE A 69 -0.85 -6.26 1.73
CA PHE A 69 -0.14 -6.71 2.92
C PHE A 69 -0.02 -5.50 3.87
N SER A 70 -0.76 -5.52 4.97
CA SER A 70 -0.86 -4.41 5.92
C SER A 70 -0.21 -4.76 7.25
N TYR A 71 0.55 -3.84 7.84
CA TYR A 71 1.09 -4.01 9.19
C TYR A 71 1.34 -2.68 9.90
N PHE A 72 1.33 -2.73 11.23
CA PHE A 72 1.66 -1.61 12.11
C PHE A 72 3.16 -1.58 12.40
N THR A 73 3.71 -0.37 12.58
CA THR A 73 5.13 -0.17 12.94
C THR A 73 5.32 0.97 13.93
N PRO A 74 6.15 0.80 14.97
CA PRO A 74 6.55 1.89 15.88
C PRO A 74 7.62 2.81 15.26
N ILE A 75 8.19 2.42 14.12
CA ILE A 75 9.26 3.13 13.39
C ILE A 75 8.76 3.54 12.00
N TYR A 76 7.57 4.16 11.97
CA TYR A 76 6.83 4.52 10.75
C TYR A 76 7.68 5.29 9.72
N ASP A 77 8.30 6.42 10.11
CA ASP A 77 9.03 7.26 9.15
C ASP A 77 10.28 6.55 8.57
N GLN A 78 10.93 5.69 9.37
CA GLN A 78 12.04 4.85 8.91
C GLN A 78 11.57 3.77 7.92
N THR A 79 10.42 3.16 8.19
CA THR A 79 9.79 2.14 7.34
C THR A 79 9.32 2.74 6.01
N VAL A 80 8.70 3.93 6.05
CA VAL A 80 8.30 4.69 4.86
C VAL A 80 9.51 5.11 4.03
N ALA A 81 10.58 5.61 4.66
CA ALA A 81 11.82 5.96 3.96
C ALA A 81 12.46 4.73 3.28
N PHE A 82 12.43 3.56 3.92
CA PHE A 82 12.92 2.32 3.32
C PHE A 82 12.17 1.95 2.03
N TYR A 83 10.83 1.93 2.03
CA TYR A 83 10.08 1.60 0.82
C TYR A 83 10.16 2.70 -0.26
N ARG A 84 10.10 3.97 0.13
CA ARG A 84 10.10 5.13 -0.78
C ARG A 84 11.47 5.42 -1.38
N ASP A 85 12.53 5.39 -0.59
CA ASP A 85 13.85 5.90 -0.99
C ASP A 85 14.80 4.75 -1.33
N SER A 86 14.82 3.68 -0.52
CA SER A 86 15.73 2.55 -0.74
C SER A 86 15.24 1.60 -1.83
N LEU A 87 13.98 1.15 -1.72
CA LEU A 87 13.35 0.26 -2.71
C LEU A 87 12.71 1.03 -3.87
N LYS A 88 12.46 2.34 -3.73
CA LYS A 88 11.86 3.21 -4.76
C LYS A 88 10.48 2.72 -5.22
N LEU A 89 9.69 2.14 -4.31
CA LEU A 89 8.33 1.71 -4.62
C LEU A 89 7.43 2.93 -4.83
N PRO A 90 6.57 2.95 -5.87
CA PRO A 90 5.62 4.03 -6.08
C PRO A 90 4.66 4.17 -4.89
N LEU A 91 4.60 5.36 -4.29
CA LEU A 91 3.56 5.70 -3.31
C LEU A 91 2.22 5.85 -4.06
N VAL A 92 1.22 5.08 -3.64
CA VAL A 92 -0.12 5.03 -4.25
C VAL A 92 -1.10 5.90 -3.48
N ASP A 93 -1.02 5.89 -2.14
CA ASP A 93 -1.85 6.68 -1.24
C ASP A 93 -1.11 6.92 0.08
N SER A 94 -1.46 7.98 0.80
CA SER A 94 -0.92 8.28 2.13
C SER A 94 -1.83 9.24 2.90
N TRP A 95 -1.87 9.10 4.22
CA TRP A 95 -2.62 9.99 5.10
C TRP A 95 -1.89 10.23 6.43
N ASP A 96 -2.18 11.39 7.01
CA ASP A 96 -1.75 11.81 8.35
C ASP A 96 -2.90 12.64 8.92
N ARG A 97 -3.77 12.00 9.72
CA ARG A 97 -5.01 12.62 10.24
C ARG A 97 -4.87 12.99 11.70
N ASN A 98 -4.12 12.20 12.46
CA ASN A 98 -3.72 12.42 13.84
C ASN A 98 -2.53 11.48 14.18
N PRO A 99 -1.85 11.63 15.33
CA PRO A 99 -0.67 10.82 15.69
C PRO A 99 -0.88 9.29 15.71
N SER A 100 -2.12 8.81 15.82
CA SER A 100 -2.48 7.38 15.81
C SER A 100 -3.12 6.92 14.49
N ASP A 101 -3.37 7.83 13.53
CA ASP A 101 -4.01 7.54 12.24
C ASP A 101 -3.17 8.16 11.10
N LYS A 102 -2.04 7.50 10.85
CA LYS A 102 -1.07 7.81 9.80
C LYS A 102 -0.72 6.53 9.04
N GLY A 103 -0.71 6.60 7.70
CA GLY A 103 -0.54 5.42 6.85
C GLY A 103 0.02 5.75 5.46
N SER A 104 0.68 4.77 4.84
CA SER A 104 1.22 4.87 3.48
C SER A 104 1.04 3.54 2.73
N CYS A 105 0.53 3.61 1.49
CA CYS A 105 0.36 2.46 0.61
C CYS A 105 1.34 2.53 -0.57
N PHE A 106 2.19 1.52 -0.70
CA PHE A 106 3.18 1.40 -1.79
C PHE A 106 2.77 0.33 -2.80
N ARG A 107 3.01 0.58 -4.09
CA ARG A 107 2.84 -0.43 -5.14
C ARG A 107 3.97 -1.46 -5.04
N ALA A 108 3.60 -2.73 -4.82
CA ALA A 108 4.53 -3.86 -4.73
C ALA A 108 4.08 -4.94 -5.73
N ALA A 109 4.72 -4.96 -6.91
CA ALA A 109 4.29 -5.76 -8.06
C ALA A 109 2.79 -5.58 -8.36
N SER A 110 2.00 -6.66 -8.32
CA SER A 110 0.55 -6.66 -8.54
C SER A 110 -0.29 -6.27 -7.32
N GLY A 111 0.33 -6.10 -6.14
CA GLY A 111 -0.35 -5.79 -4.87
C GLY A 111 0.10 -4.47 -4.24
N LEU A 112 -0.31 -4.27 -2.99
CA LEU A 112 0.11 -3.14 -2.16
C LEU A 112 0.80 -3.61 -0.87
N ILE A 113 1.81 -2.86 -0.42
CA ILE A 113 2.29 -2.90 0.96
C ILE A 113 1.73 -1.66 1.66
N GLU A 114 1.03 -1.85 2.78
CA GLU A 114 0.48 -0.80 3.62
C GLU A 114 1.20 -0.76 4.95
N VAL A 115 1.78 0.40 5.25
CA VAL A 115 2.51 0.69 6.49
C VAL A 115 1.65 1.62 7.32
N LEU A 116 1.32 1.20 8.55
CA LEU A 116 0.48 1.94 9.48
C LEU A 116 1.30 2.36 10.70
N THR A 117 1.06 3.55 11.25
CA THR A 117 1.68 3.93 12.53
C THR A 117 1.02 3.16 13.67
N VAL A 118 1.81 2.72 14.65
CA VAL A 118 1.28 2.18 15.91
C VAL A 118 0.43 3.26 16.62
N PRO A 119 -0.79 2.95 17.10
CA PRO A 119 -1.62 3.87 17.86
C PRO A 119 -0.99 4.28 19.20
N LEU A 120 -1.37 5.46 19.71
CA LEU A 120 -0.94 5.88 21.04
C LEU A 120 -1.51 4.97 22.15
N PRO A 121 -0.76 4.75 23.26
CA PRO A 121 -1.21 3.90 24.35
C PRO A 121 -2.58 4.32 24.92
N GLY A 122 -3.52 3.38 24.95
CA GLY A 122 -4.89 3.62 25.41
C GLY A 122 -5.88 4.06 24.31
N GLU A 123 -5.41 4.34 23.09
CA GLU A 123 -6.26 4.53 21.93
C GLU A 123 -6.50 3.18 21.22
N SER A 124 -7.76 2.83 20.99
CA SER A 124 -8.13 1.63 20.24
C SER A 124 -8.49 2.01 18.82
N THR A 125 -7.60 1.72 17.87
CA THR A 125 -7.90 1.77 16.43
C THR A 125 -8.26 0.37 15.94
N GLU A 126 -9.50 -0.04 16.22
CA GLU A 126 -10.11 -1.29 15.75
C GLU A 126 -9.45 -2.60 16.23
N HIS A 127 -10.05 -3.73 15.87
CA HIS A 127 -9.72 -5.07 16.38
C HIS A 127 -8.55 -5.76 15.64
N LEU A 128 -7.85 -5.04 14.76
CA LEU A 128 -6.80 -5.58 13.87
C LEU A 128 -5.39 -5.14 14.27
N TRP A 129 -5.26 -4.42 15.38
CA TRP A 129 -3.99 -3.91 15.89
C TRP A 129 -3.20 -5.00 16.64
N ASP A 130 -1.92 -5.12 16.32
CA ASP A 130 -0.92 -5.98 16.96
C ASP A 130 0.37 -5.16 17.06
N ASP A 131 1.02 -5.14 18.24
CA ASP A 131 2.22 -4.34 18.50
C ASP A 131 3.50 -5.02 18.02
N ARG A 132 3.40 -6.30 17.67
CA ARG A 132 4.51 -7.13 17.26
C ARG A 132 4.87 -6.87 15.79
N PRO A 133 6.16 -6.86 15.43
CA PRO A 133 6.56 -6.86 14.03
C PRO A 133 6.06 -8.13 13.31
N PRO A 134 5.90 -8.10 11.97
CA PRO A 134 5.48 -9.27 11.19
C PRO A 134 6.32 -10.52 11.48
N GLN A 135 5.66 -11.61 11.88
CA GLN A 135 6.30 -12.86 12.28
C GLN A 135 5.79 -14.04 11.44
N GLY A 136 6.70 -14.98 11.14
CA GLY A 136 6.37 -16.19 10.36
C GLY A 136 6.06 -15.95 8.88
N VAL A 137 6.22 -14.71 8.38
CA VAL A 137 5.89 -14.31 7.01
C VAL A 137 7.09 -13.61 6.34
N PHE A 138 7.10 -13.64 5.00
CA PHE A 138 7.98 -12.85 4.16
C PHE A 138 7.22 -12.45 2.89
N VAL A 139 7.56 -11.30 2.32
CA VAL A 139 6.89 -10.78 1.11
C VAL A 139 7.72 -11.18 -0.10
N VAL A 140 7.08 -11.85 -1.07
CA VAL A 140 7.68 -12.25 -2.34
C VAL A 140 7.22 -11.30 -3.43
N MET A 141 8.16 -10.72 -4.17
CA MET A 141 7.90 -9.76 -5.26
C MET A 141 8.60 -10.21 -6.54
N GLU A 142 7.84 -10.35 -7.62
CA GLU A 142 8.39 -10.42 -8.97
C GLU A 142 8.88 -9.03 -9.39
N VAL A 143 10.04 -8.98 -10.04
CA VAL A 143 10.67 -7.76 -10.55
C VAL A 143 11.28 -8.02 -11.93
N ASP A 144 11.28 -7.02 -12.83
CA ASP A 144 11.76 -7.19 -14.21
C ASP A 144 13.26 -7.55 -14.28
N ASN A 145 14.06 -7.03 -13.35
CA ASN A 145 15.51 -7.28 -13.29
C ASN A 145 16.02 -7.31 -11.84
N VAL A 146 16.01 -8.52 -11.28
CA VAL A 146 16.49 -8.83 -9.92
C VAL A 146 17.98 -8.51 -9.72
N GLU A 147 18.82 -8.69 -10.73
CA GLU A 147 20.26 -8.39 -10.66
C GLU A 147 20.54 -6.88 -10.52
N ALA A 148 19.81 -6.05 -11.27
CA ALA A 148 19.90 -4.59 -11.19
C ALA A 148 19.44 -4.07 -9.83
N MET A 149 18.36 -4.62 -9.27
CA MET A 149 17.90 -4.30 -7.92
C MET A 149 18.91 -4.75 -6.85
N TYR A 150 19.52 -5.93 -7.01
CA TYR A 150 20.57 -6.40 -6.11
C TYR A 150 21.78 -5.46 -6.11
N ARG A 151 22.27 -5.04 -7.29
CA ARG A 151 23.37 -4.05 -7.40
C ARG A 151 23.00 -2.73 -6.73
N GLN A 152 21.77 -2.23 -6.92
CA GLN A 152 21.29 -1.03 -6.23
C GLN A 152 21.29 -1.21 -4.70
N ALA A 153 20.80 -2.36 -4.20
CA ALA A 153 20.73 -2.65 -2.78
C ALA A 153 22.13 -2.74 -2.13
N VAL A 154 23.08 -3.40 -2.80
CA VAL A 154 24.48 -3.47 -2.36
C VAL A 154 25.14 -2.09 -2.36
N ALA A 155 24.95 -1.29 -3.40
CA ALA A 155 25.51 0.07 -3.50
C ALA A 155 24.97 1.03 -2.42
N GLN A 156 23.74 0.81 -1.94
CA GLN A 156 23.14 1.54 -0.83
C GLN A 156 23.49 0.97 0.56
N GLY A 157 24.18 -0.17 0.64
CA GLY A 157 24.46 -0.84 1.92
C GLY A 157 23.24 -1.44 2.61
N LEU A 158 22.19 -1.81 1.86
CA LEU A 158 20.99 -2.43 2.43
C LEU A 158 21.30 -3.82 3.04
N PRO A 159 20.59 -4.23 4.10
CA PRO A 159 20.85 -5.49 4.80
C PRO A 159 20.38 -6.71 3.97
N ILE A 160 21.24 -7.17 3.06
CA ILE A 160 21.05 -8.39 2.28
C ILE A 160 21.03 -9.61 3.22
N LYS A 161 19.94 -10.40 3.19
CA LYS A 161 19.78 -11.65 3.94
C LYS A 161 20.28 -12.86 3.14
N HIS A 162 19.86 -12.96 1.88
CA HIS A 162 20.35 -13.96 0.94
C HIS A 162 20.86 -13.23 -0.31
N LYS A 163 22.12 -13.49 -0.68
CA LYS A 163 22.77 -12.91 -1.86
C LYS A 163 22.08 -13.38 -3.14
N LEU A 164 22.32 -12.66 -4.24
CA LEU A 164 21.83 -13.05 -5.55
C LEU A 164 22.29 -14.47 -5.92
N ALA A 165 21.32 -15.33 -6.24
CA ALA A 165 21.53 -16.71 -6.63
C ALA A 165 20.46 -17.18 -7.63
N LYS A 166 20.87 -18.09 -8.53
CA LYS A 166 19.98 -18.83 -9.41
C LYS A 166 19.46 -20.07 -8.69
N GLN A 167 18.17 -20.35 -8.87
CA GLN A 167 17.46 -21.45 -8.21
C GLN A 167 17.10 -22.54 -9.23
N SER A 168 17.11 -23.80 -8.80
CA SER A 168 16.81 -24.97 -9.64
C SER A 168 15.37 -25.03 -10.16
N TRP A 169 14.46 -24.24 -9.57
CA TRP A 169 13.09 -24.03 -10.05
C TRP A 169 12.94 -22.85 -11.03
N GLY A 170 14.04 -22.33 -11.58
CA GLY A 170 14.03 -21.37 -12.67
C GLY A 170 13.79 -19.91 -12.27
N HIS A 171 14.13 -19.54 -11.04
CA HIS A 171 14.14 -18.14 -10.58
C HIS A 171 15.58 -17.67 -10.36
N GLU A 172 15.87 -16.40 -10.62
CA GLU A 172 17.02 -15.71 -10.04
C GLU A 172 16.53 -14.81 -8.92
N THR A 173 17.20 -14.82 -7.77
CA THR A 173 16.61 -14.39 -6.50
C THR A 173 17.63 -13.73 -5.59
N PHE A 174 17.23 -12.70 -4.86
CA PHE A 174 17.92 -12.25 -3.64
C PHE A 174 16.89 -11.83 -2.58
N SER A 175 17.33 -11.60 -1.36
CA SER A 175 16.45 -11.01 -0.34
C SER A 175 17.19 -10.09 0.61
N LEU A 176 16.43 -9.20 1.23
CA LEU A 176 16.88 -8.23 2.22
C LEU A 176 15.91 -8.19 3.41
N VAL A 177 16.29 -7.49 4.47
CA VAL A 177 15.47 -7.28 5.67
C VAL A 177 15.03 -5.81 5.71
N GLU A 178 13.75 -5.53 5.89
CA GLU A 178 13.28 -4.16 6.14
C GLU A 178 13.39 -3.79 7.64
N PRO A 179 13.22 -2.51 8.04
CA PRO A 179 13.51 -2.07 9.41
C PRO A 179 12.81 -2.81 10.57
N ASN A 180 11.64 -3.41 10.34
CA ASN A 180 10.88 -4.16 11.35
C ASN A 180 11.24 -5.66 11.37
N GLY A 181 12.17 -6.13 10.55
CA GLY A 181 12.63 -7.51 10.49
C GLY A 181 11.93 -8.39 9.44
N LEU A 182 10.96 -7.86 8.69
CA LEU A 182 10.30 -8.58 7.60
C LEU A 182 11.29 -8.80 6.45
N VAL A 183 11.26 -9.99 5.86
CA VAL A 183 12.08 -10.31 4.69
C VAL A 183 11.34 -9.92 3.42
N ILE A 184 11.98 -9.13 2.56
CA ILE A 184 11.53 -8.91 1.18
C ILE A 184 12.37 -9.79 0.27
N TYR A 185 11.71 -10.75 -0.37
CA TYR A 185 12.30 -11.70 -1.32
C TYR A 185 11.95 -11.24 -2.73
N MET A 186 12.97 -10.98 -3.54
CA MET A 186 12.81 -10.50 -4.92
C MET A 186 13.24 -11.58 -5.90
N PHE A 187 12.47 -11.75 -6.97
CA PHE A 187 12.81 -12.71 -8.03
C PHE A 187 12.51 -12.18 -9.43
N SER A 188 13.28 -12.70 -10.40
CA SER A 188 12.93 -12.68 -11.82
C SER A 188 12.94 -14.12 -12.34
N HIS A 189 12.15 -14.41 -13.38
CA HIS A 189 12.23 -15.69 -14.06
C HIS A 189 13.53 -15.82 -14.86
N LEU A 190 14.19 -16.98 -14.76
CA LEU A 190 15.28 -17.37 -15.65
C LEU A 190 14.72 -17.83 -16.99
N PRO A 191 15.42 -17.61 -18.12
CA PRO A 191 15.09 -18.27 -19.37
C PRO A 191 15.34 -19.80 -19.24
N PRO A 192 14.61 -20.66 -19.98
CA PRO A 192 14.62 -22.12 -19.76
C PRO A 192 16.00 -22.79 -19.87
N ASP A 193 16.90 -22.22 -20.66
CA ASP A 193 18.28 -22.68 -20.89
C ASP A 193 19.26 -22.26 -19.79
N ALA A 194 18.88 -21.32 -18.92
CA ALA A 194 19.70 -20.84 -17.80
C ALA A 194 19.31 -21.42 -16.43
N VAL A 195 18.35 -22.35 -16.38
CA VAL A 195 17.92 -23.03 -15.15
C VAL A 195 18.99 -24.04 -14.73
N PRO A 196 19.60 -23.91 -13.53
CA PRO A 196 20.57 -24.89 -13.05
C PRO A 196 19.88 -26.22 -12.75
N ALA A 197 20.60 -27.33 -12.97
CA ALA A 197 20.14 -28.64 -12.53
C ALA A 197 19.88 -28.62 -11.02
N ALA A 198 18.84 -29.33 -10.57
CA ALA A 198 18.60 -29.51 -9.14
C ALA A 198 19.78 -30.25 -8.51
N GLU A 199 20.41 -29.64 -7.50
CA GLU A 199 21.39 -30.33 -6.67
C GLU A 199 20.68 -31.50 -5.96
N GLN A 200 21.17 -32.71 -6.17
CA GLN A 200 20.69 -33.90 -5.48
C GLN A 200 21.31 -33.91 -4.09
N GLY A 201 20.55 -33.43 -3.09
CA GLY A 201 20.87 -33.52 -1.66
C GLY A 201 20.49 -34.87 -1.06
#